data_AF-W6U335-F1
#
_entry.id   AF-W6U335-F1
#
_cell.length_a   1.000
_cell.length_b   1.000
_cell.length_c   1.000
_cell.angle_alpha   90.00
_cell.angle_beta   90.00
_cell.angle_gamma   90.00
#
_symmetry.space_group_name_H-M   'P 1'
#
loop_
_entity.id
_entity.type
_entity.pdbx_description
1 polymer ?
#
loop_
_entity_poly.entity_id
_entity_poly.type
_entity_poly.pdbx_seq_one_letter_code
_entity_poly.pdbx_strand_id
1 'polypeptide(L)'
;MEKSTEKQNSITITDYKCRLSTKEIERMLLDAETFEQDDEKERSRVAAMIVLVDCIYSMKRKMEKEEMKQKISEDCRQNILSRCEETIEWTKTEKEATKED
;
A
#
# COMPACT_ATOMS: atom_id res chain seq x y z
N MET A 1 -18.61 -60.44 -41.91
CA MET A 1 -19.23 -60.23 -40.58
C MET A 1 -18.18 -60.67 -39.58
N GLU A 2 -17.69 -59.88 -38.63
CA GLU A 2 -18.24 -58.73 -37.92
C GLU A 2 -17.13 -57.71 -37.61
N LYS A 3 -17.47 -56.41 -37.62
CA LYS A 3 -16.56 -55.30 -37.29
C LYS A 3 -16.49 -55.15 -35.76
N SER A 4 -15.31 -55.37 -35.18
CA SER A 4 -15.02 -55.09 -33.77
C SER A 4 -15.37 -53.64 -33.44
N THR A 5 -16.39 -53.47 -32.60
CA THR A 5 -16.91 -52.15 -32.23
C THR A 5 -16.09 -51.63 -31.06
N GLU A 6 -15.04 -50.87 -31.36
CA GLU A 6 -14.20 -50.13 -30.41
C GLU A 6 -14.99 -48.92 -29.87
N LYS A 7 -15.98 -49.16 -29.01
CA LYS A 7 -16.72 -48.10 -28.33
C LYS A 7 -16.04 -47.80 -26.99
N GLN A 8 -15.03 -46.94 -27.04
CA GLN A 8 -14.47 -46.32 -25.86
C GLN A 8 -15.48 -45.26 -25.37
N ASN A 9 -16.33 -45.62 -24.41
CA ASN A 9 -17.25 -44.67 -23.79
C ASN A 9 -16.45 -43.69 -22.92
N SER A 10 -16.21 -42.48 -23.42
CA SER A 10 -15.63 -41.40 -22.60
C SER A 10 -16.69 -40.91 -21.61
N ILE A 11 -16.56 -41.30 -20.35
CA ILE A 11 -17.38 -40.74 -19.28
C ILE A 11 -16.74 -39.40 -18.89
N THR A 12 -17.23 -38.30 -19.45
CA THR A 12 -16.87 -36.96 -18.98
C THR A 12 -17.66 -36.70 -17.70
N ILE A 13 -17.05 -36.96 -16.55
CA ILE A 13 -17.63 -36.64 -15.25
C ILE A 13 -17.54 -35.13 -15.05
N THR A 14 -18.65 -34.43 -15.31
CA THR A 14 -18.73 -32.99 -15.14
C THR A 14 -19.31 -32.65 -13.75
N ASP A 15 -18.41 -32.51 -12.79
CA ASP A 15 -18.66 -32.12 -11.40
C ASP A 15 -18.83 -30.59 -11.29
N TYR A 16 -20.06 -30.10 -11.56
CA TYR A 16 -20.37 -28.66 -11.63
C TYR A 16 -21.09 -28.08 -10.41
N LYS A 17 -21.37 -28.86 -9.35
CA LYS A 17 -22.23 -28.37 -8.25
C LYS A 17 -21.51 -27.62 -7.12
N CYS A 18 -20.18 -27.57 -7.12
CA CYS A 18 -19.41 -26.90 -6.07
C CYS A 18 -18.15 -26.17 -6.60
N ARG A 19 -18.04 -25.97 -7.93
CA ARG A 19 -16.86 -25.36 -8.55
C ARG A 19 -17.24 -24.01 -9.14
N LEU A 20 -16.41 -23.01 -8.89
CA LEU A 20 -16.46 -21.73 -9.58
C LEU A 20 -16.40 -22.00 -11.08
N SER A 21 -17.33 -21.41 -11.83
CA SER A 21 -17.29 -21.42 -13.28
C SER A 21 -16.02 -20.75 -13.78
N THR A 22 -15.56 -21.11 -14.99
CA THR A 22 -14.38 -20.48 -15.61
C THR A 22 -14.46 -18.95 -15.59
N LYS A 23 -15.66 -18.39 -15.79
CA LYS A 23 -15.93 -16.95 -15.72
C LYS A 23 -15.77 -16.36 -14.31
N GLU A 24 -16.16 -17.10 -13.27
CA GLU A 24 -15.94 -16.66 -11.88
C GLU A 24 -14.48 -16.75 -11.50
N ILE A 25 -13.74 -17.76 -12.00
CA ILE A 25 -12.29 -17.86 -11.82
C ILE A 25 -11.59 -16.67 -12.49
N GLU A 26 -11.95 -16.34 -13.73
CA GLU A 26 -11.40 -15.16 -14.43
C GLU A 26 -11.70 -13.85 -13.69
N ARG A 27 -12.92 -13.69 -13.17
CA ARG A 27 -13.27 -12.52 -12.36
C ARG A 27 -12.44 -12.44 -11.08
N MET A 28 -12.28 -13.56 -10.37
CA MET A 28 -11.47 -13.60 -9.16
C MET A 28 -9.99 -13.28 -9.40
N LEU A 29 -9.45 -13.66 -10.56
CA LEU A 29 -8.07 -13.32 -10.94
C LEU A 29 -7.94 -11.81 -11.21
N LEU A 30 -8.88 -11.20 -11.92
CA LEU A 30 -8.88 -9.76 -12.19
C LEU A 30 -9.05 -8.94 -10.90
N ASP A 31 -9.97 -9.37 -10.04
CA ASP A 31 -10.21 -8.74 -8.74
C ASP A 31 -8.92 -8.83 -7.90
N ALA A 32 -8.26 -9.99 -7.87
CA ALA A 32 -6.99 -10.17 -7.13
C ALA A 32 -5.87 -9.26 -7.65
N GLU A 33 -5.70 -9.14 -8.97
CA GLU A 33 -4.70 -8.24 -9.56
C GLU A 33 -5.00 -6.76 -9.25
N THR A 34 -6.28 -6.38 -9.29
CA THR A 34 -6.71 -5.01 -8.94
C THR A 34 -6.40 -4.69 -7.47
N PHE A 35 -6.75 -5.60 -6.55
CA PHE A 35 -6.44 -5.42 -5.13
C PHE A 35 -4.93 -5.40 -4.86
N GLU A 36 -4.15 -6.22 -5.56
CA GLU A 36 -2.68 -6.19 -5.44
C GLU A 36 -2.10 -4.82 -5.83
N GLN A 37 -2.60 -4.23 -6.93
CA GLN A 37 -2.16 -2.91 -7.39
C GLN A 37 -2.56 -1.80 -6.42
N ASP A 38 -3.80 -1.83 -5.91
CA ASP A 38 -4.29 -0.86 -4.93
C ASP A 38 -3.52 -0.96 -3.60
N ASP A 39 -3.26 -2.18 -3.13
CA ASP A 39 -2.47 -2.45 -1.91
C ASP A 39 -1.03 -1.95 -2.06
N GLU A 40 -0.39 -2.18 -3.21
CA GLU A 40 0.98 -1.71 -3.45
C GLU A 40 1.06 -0.18 -3.55
N LYS A 41 0.06 0.46 -4.17
CA LYS A 41 -0.04 1.92 -4.22
C LYS A 41 -0.17 2.50 -2.81
N GLU A 42 -1.05 1.94 -1.99
CA GLU A 42 -1.28 2.39 -0.62
C GLU A 42 -0.05 2.13 0.26
N ARG A 43 0.58 0.96 0.11
CA ARG A 43 1.84 0.63 0.79
C ARG A 43 2.93 1.62 0.45
N SER A 44 3.09 1.96 -0.84
CA SER A 44 4.11 2.90 -1.27
C SER A 44 3.85 4.32 -0.76
N ARG A 45 2.59 4.74 -0.66
CA ARG A 45 2.17 6.01 -0.09
C ARG A 45 2.48 6.09 1.41
N VAL A 46 2.08 5.08 2.17
CA VAL A 46 2.37 4.98 3.61
C VAL A 46 3.88 4.94 3.86
N ALA A 47 4.65 4.23 3.05
CA ALA A 47 6.11 4.20 3.16
C ALA A 47 6.73 5.59 2.99
N ALA A 48 6.25 6.38 2.02
CA ALA A 48 6.71 7.76 1.83
C ALA A 48 6.36 8.65 3.04
N MET A 49 5.14 8.52 3.58
CA MET A 49 4.74 9.23 4.80
C MET A 49 5.62 8.87 6.00
N ILE A 50 5.94 7.59 6.18
CA ILE A 50 6.83 7.14 7.27
C ILE A 50 8.20 7.80 7.15
N VAL A 51 8.78 7.83 5.95
CA VAL A 51 10.08 8.47 5.70
C VAL A 51 10.03 9.98 6.01
N LEU A 52 8.96 10.66 5.60
CA LEU A 52 8.77 12.08 5.89
C LEU A 52 8.67 12.32 7.40
N VAL A 53 7.82 11.57 8.09
CA VAL A 53 7.61 11.66 9.54
C VAL A 53 8.91 11.40 10.29
N ASP A 54 9.66 10.36 9.92
CA ASP A 54 10.96 10.04 10.51
C ASP A 54 11.98 11.18 10.32
N CYS A 55 12.00 11.80 9.13
CA CYS A 55 12.85 12.94 8.84
C CYS A 55 12.50 14.13 9.74
N ILE A 56 11.22 14.47 9.88
CA ILE A 56 10.74 15.58 10.72
C ILE A 56 11.07 15.33 12.18
N TYR A 57 10.85 14.11 12.70
CA TYR A 57 11.25 13.76 14.07
C TYR A 57 12.76 13.82 14.27
N SER A 58 13.55 13.40 13.28
CA SER A 58 15.01 13.54 13.31
C SER A 58 15.44 15.02 13.36
N MET A 59 14.78 15.90 12.59
CA MET A 59 15.00 17.34 12.63
C MET A 59 14.64 17.92 14.00
N LYS A 60 13.46 17.60 14.55
CA LYS A 60 13.03 18.04 15.89
C LYS A 60 14.04 17.65 16.97
N ARG A 61 14.48 16.38 16.98
CA ARG A 61 15.54 15.90 17.89
C ARG A 61 16.85 16.68 17.73
N LYS A 62 17.26 17.03 16.50
CA LYS A 62 18.46 17.84 16.27
C LYS A 62 18.29 19.26 16.81
N MET A 63 17.14 19.89 16.60
CA MET A 63 16.86 21.26 17.09
C MET A 63 16.78 21.35 18.62
N GLU A 64 16.46 20.25 19.29
CA GLU A 64 16.43 20.17 20.76
C GLU A 64 17.81 19.93 21.40
N LYS A 65 18.85 19.64 20.61
CA LYS A 65 20.22 19.48 21.14
C LYS A 65 20.78 20.82 21.61
N GLU A 66 21.43 20.82 22.77
CA GLU A 66 22.09 22.00 23.35
C GLU A 66 23.07 22.68 22.38
N GLU A 67 23.82 21.90 21.60
CA GLU A 67 24.72 22.44 20.57
C GLU A 67 23.96 23.28 19.52
N MET A 68 22.76 22.85 19.12
CA MET A 68 21.96 23.56 18.11
C MET A 68 21.24 24.75 18.73
N LYS A 69 20.81 24.66 20.00
CA LYS A 69 20.26 25.79 20.76
C LYS A 69 21.26 26.94 20.91
N GLN A 70 22.56 26.63 21.00
CA GLN A 70 23.61 27.65 21.07
C GLN A 70 23.96 28.27 19.71
N LYS A 71 23.71 27.56 18.61
CA LYS A 71 24.05 28.00 17.24
C LYS A 71 22.92 28.71 16.50
N ILE A 72 21.67 28.51 16.92
CA ILE A 72 20.47 29.00 16.24
C ILE A 72 19.72 29.93 17.19
N SER A 73 19.18 31.03 16.66
CA SER A 73 18.30 31.92 17.42
C SER A 73 17.06 31.18 17.93
N GLU A 74 16.61 31.50 19.14
CA GLU A 74 15.43 30.91 19.76
C GLU A 74 14.17 31.07 18.89
N ASP A 75 14.01 32.22 18.24
CA ASP A 75 12.90 32.50 17.32
C ASP A 75 12.91 31.55 16.11
N CYS A 76 14.08 31.40 15.47
CA CYS A 76 14.24 30.50 14.33
C CYS A 76 13.99 29.04 14.74
N ARG A 77 14.47 28.65 15.93
CA ARG A 77 14.25 27.32 16.49
C ARG A 77 12.77 27.04 16.74
N GLN A 78 12.06 27.97 17.37
CA GLN A 78 10.61 27.90 17.59
C GLN A 78 9.84 27.78 16.28
N ASN A 79 10.19 28.57 15.27
CA ASN A 79 9.55 28.51 13.95
C ASN A 79 9.75 27.13 13.28
N ILE A 80 10.97 26.60 13.30
CA ILE A 80 11.24 25.24 12.77
C ILE A 80 10.42 24.18 13.52
N LEU A 81 10.37 24.24 14.85
CA LEU A 81 9.60 23.29 15.65
C LEU A 81 8.09 23.37 15.36
N SER A 82 7.54 24.58 15.23
CA SER A 82 6.13 24.80 14.85
C SER A 82 5.84 24.20 13.48
N ARG A 83 6.67 24.47 12.48
CA ARG A 83 6.52 23.89 11.13
C ARG A 83 6.62 22.36 11.13
N CYS A 84 7.51 21.79 11.93
CA CYS A 84 7.61 20.34 12.11
C CYS A 84 6.32 19.76 12.70
N GLU A 85 5.74 20.40 13.71
CA GLU A 85 4.49 19.97 14.34
C GLU A 85 3.29 20.10 13.40
N GLU A 86 3.20 21.22 12.67
CA GLU A 86 2.17 21.42 11.64
C GLU A 86 2.25 20.35 10.55
N THR A 87 3.45 19.99 10.11
CA THR A 87 3.63 18.97 9.06
C THR A 87 3.30 17.58 9.59
N ILE A 88 3.67 17.25 10.84
CA ILE A 88 3.25 16.00 11.48
C ILE A 88 1.72 15.94 11.59
N GLU A 89 1.06 17.03 11.96
CA GLU A 89 -0.40 17.05 12.05
C GLU A 89 -1.05 16.91 10.67
N TRP A 90 -0.53 17.60 9.66
CA TRP A 90 -0.96 17.45 8.27
C TRP A 90 -0.88 15.98 7.82
N THR A 91 0.22 15.27 8.13
CA THR A 91 0.32 13.84 7.79
C THR A 91 -0.69 12.94 8.53
N LYS A 92 -1.30 13.37 9.64
CA LYS A 92 -2.35 12.60 10.32
C LYS A 92 -3.73 12.87 9.76
N THR A 93 -3.99 14.12 9.35
CA THR A 93 -5.27 14.55 8.77
C THR A 93 -5.41 14.03 7.35
N GLU A 94 -4.33 14.09 6.57
CA GLU A 94 -4.36 13.79 5.15
C GLU A 94 -4.03 12.31 4.90
N LYS A 95 -4.96 11.45 5.33
CA LYS A 95 -4.90 10.00 5.06
C LYS A 95 -5.00 9.64 3.58
N GLU A 96 -5.32 10.58 2.70
CA GLU A 96 -5.39 10.37 1.24
C GLU A 96 -4.33 11.16 0.45
N ALA A 97 -3.44 11.91 1.12
CA ALA A 97 -2.40 12.66 0.41
C ALA A 97 -1.55 11.70 -0.45
N THR A 98 -1.47 12.02 -1.73
CA THR A 98 -0.81 11.19 -2.72
C THR A 98 0.67 11.50 -2.76
N LYS A 99 1.46 10.67 -3.44
CA LYS A 99 2.90 10.88 -3.64
C LYS A 99 3.25 12.21 -4.35
N GLU A 100 2.26 12.89 -4.92
CA GLU A 100 2.41 14.11 -5.72
C GLU A 100 2.05 15.39 -4.94
N ASP A 101 1.51 15.25 -3.72
CA ASP A 101 1.17 16.36 -2.80
C ASP A 101 2.30 16.62 -1.79
#